data_AF-A0A9B0WT36-F1
#
_entry.id   AF-A0A9B0WT36-F1
#
_cell.length_a   1.000
_cell.length_b   1.000
_cell.length_c   1.000
_cell.angle_alpha   90.00
_cell.angle_beta   90.00
_cell.angle_gamma   90.00
#
_symmetry.space_group_name_H-M   'P 1'
#
loop_
_entity.id
_entity.type
_entity.pdbx_description
1 polymer ?
#
loop_
_entity_poly.entity_id
_entity_poly.type
_entity_poly.pdbx_seq_one_letter_code
_entity_poly.pdbx_strand_id
1 'polypeptide(L)'
;MYSFDYLAALAKAPFAAHGYGAFLTLSIVDRYYIPTISHEKAVELLRKCLKELQKHFILNLPTFSIRVIDKNGIHDLENISFSKQGS
;
A
#
# COMPACT_ATOMS: atom_id res chain seq x y z
N MET A 1 -6.13 11.24 -4.85
CA MET A 1 -4.97 11.26 -3.94
C MET A 1 -3.94 12.22 -4.49
N TYR A 2 -3.13 12.84 -3.64
CA TYR A 2 -2.03 13.72 -4.05
C TYR A 2 -0.71 13.13 -3.56
N SER A 3 0.29 13.09 -4.43
CA SER A 3 1.66 12.71 -4.12
C SER A 3 2.51 13.97 -4.14
N PHE A 4 3.40 14.10 -3.16
CA PHE A 4 4.40 15.15 -3.08
C PHE A 4 5.78 14.52 -3.12
N ASP A 5 6.73 15.17 -3.79
CA ASP A 5 8.14 14.83 -3.66
C ASP A 5 8.88 15.78 -2.71
N TYR A 6 10.16 15.50 -2.48
CA TYR A 6 11.00 16.30 -1.58
C TYR A 6 11.33 17.70 -2.12
N LEU A 7 11.11 17.96 -3.41
CA LEU A 7 11.31 19.25 -4.08
C LEU A 7 10.04 20.09 -4.14
N ALA A 8 8.99 19.67 -3.43
CA ALA A 8 7.67 20.29 -3.44
C ALA A 8 6.93 20.21 -4.79
N ALA A 9 7.25 19.23 -5.64
CA ALA A 9 6.42 18.93 -6.80
C ALA A 9 5.16 18.19 -6.37
N LEU A 10 4.01 18.63 -6.89
CA LEU A 10 2.70 18.06 -6.60
C LEU A 10 2.14 17.33 -7.82
N ALA A 11 1.75 16.07 -7.62
CA ALA A 11 1.07 15.27 -8.64
C ALA A 11 -0.24 14.69 -8.12
N LYS A 12 -1.33 14.86 -8.89
CA LYS A 12 -2.58 14.14 -8.65
C LYS A 12 -2.42 12.73 -9.24
N ALA A 13 -2.55 11.72 -8.39
CA ALA A 13 -2.36 10.32 -8.79
C ALA A 13 -3.52 9.43 -8.32
N PRO A 14 -3.87 8.38 -9.09
CA PRO A 14 -4.86 7.37 -8.66
C PRO A 14 -4.33 6.52 -7.49
N PHE A 15 -3.03 6.25 -7.49
CA PHE A 15 -2.28 5.57 -6.44
C PHE A 15 -0.85 6.11 -6.43
N ALA A 16 -0.16 6.01 -5.28
CA ALA A 16 1.25 6.35 -5.15
C ALA A 16 1.87 5.56 -4.00
N ALA A 17 3.17 5.36 -4.07
CA ALA A 17 3.97 4.74 -3.03
C ALA A 17 5.30 5.48 -2.90
N HIS A 18 5.86 5.52 -1.70
CA HIS A 18 7.12 6.20 -1.39
C HIS A 18 8.11 5.25 -0.74
N GLY A 19 9.39 5.65 -0.74
CA GLY A 19 10.49 4.84 -0.25
C GLY A 19 10.83 3.67 -1.18
N TYR A 20 11.80 2.84 -0.78
CA TYR A 20 12.29 1.75 -1.62
C TYR A 20 11.25 0.65 -1.89
N GLY A 21 10.24 0.50 -1.02
CA GLY A 21 9.13 -0.43 -1.26
C GLY A 21 8.26 -0.06 -2.46
N ALA A 22 8.32 1.19 -2.93
CA ALA A 22 7.56 1.65 -4.10
C ALA A 22 7.95 0.87 -5.37
N PHE A 23 9.23 0.53 -5.55
CA PHE A 23 9.72 -0.18 -6.73
C PHE A 23 9.15 -1.60 -6.88
N LEU A 24 8.81 -2.24 -5.75
CA LEU A 24 8.22 -3.58 -5.74
C LEU A 24 6.69 -3.54 -5.83
N THR A 25 6.07 -2.47 -5.33
CA THR A 25 4.61 -2.41 -5.16
C THR A 25 3.90 -1.70 -6.29
N LEU A 26 4.49 -0.66 -6.89
CA LEU A 26 3.84 0.12 -7.95
C LEU A 26 3.49 -0.74 -9.17
N SER A 27 4.35 -1.67 -9.56
CA SER A 27 4.09 -2.60 -10.69
C SER A 27 2.91 -3.54 -10.42
N ILE A 28 2.71 -3.96 -9.16
CA ILE A 28 1.58 -4.80 -8.75
C ILE A 28 0.30 -3.97 -8.78
N VAL A 29 0.35 -2.76 -8.23
CA VAL A 29 -0.81 -1.86 -8.22
C VAL A 29 -1.22 -1.52 -9.65
N ASP A 30 -0.28 -1.12 -10.50
CA ASP A 30 -0.55 -0.80 -11.91
C ASP A 30 -1.22 -1.96 -12.67
N ARG A 31 -0.79 -3.21 -12.39
CA ARG A 31 -1.35 -4.40 -13.03
C ARG A 31 -2.79 -4.72 -12.61
N TYR A 32 -3.15 -4.52 -11.35
CA TYR A 32 -4.42 -4.99 -10.79
C TYR A 32 -5.41 -3.86 -10.47
N TYR A 33 -4.96 -2.61 -10.50
CA TYR A 33 -5.80 -1.46 -10.25
C TYR A 33 -6.76 -1.22 -11.40
N ILE A 34 -8.02 -0.98 -11.05
CA ILE A 34 -9.04 -0.47 -11.95
C ILE A 34 -9.74 0.71 -11.27
N PRO A 35 -10.19 1.73 -12.01
CA PRO A 35 -10.81 2.92 -11.41
C PRO A 35 -12.09 2.62 -10.60
N THR A 36 -12.76 1.51 -10.88
CA THR A 36 -14.01 1.07 -10.24
C THR A 36 -13.80 -0.04 -9.20
N ILE A 37 -12.58 -0.17 -8.66
CA ILE A 37 -12.26 -1.21 -7.67
C ILE A 37 -13.10 -1.05 -6.40
N SER A 38 -13.63 -2.16 -5.88
CA SER A 38 -14.35 -2.15 -4.60
C SER A 38 -13.38 -2.07 -3.41
N HIS A 39 -13.88 -1.59 -2.28
CA HIS A 39 -13.10 -1.48 -1.04
C HIS A 39 -12.42 -2.80 -0.64
N GLU A 40 -13.16 -3.92 -0.68
CA GLU A 40 -12.65 -5.25 -0.35
C GLU A 40 -11.50 -5.66 -1.27
N LYS A 41 -11.65 -5.45 -2.58
CA LYS A 41 -10.61 -5.75 -3.58
C LYS A 41 -9.39 -4.86 -3.41
N ALA A 42 -9.56 -3.61 -3.01
CA ALA A 42 -8.45 -2.70 -2.74
C ALA A 42 -7.63 -3.18 -1.53
N VAL A 43 -8.29 -3.67 -0.46
CA VAL A 43 -7.60 -4.27 0.70
C VAL A 43 -6.90 -5.56 0.31
N GLU A 44 -7.49 -6.39 -0.55
CA GLU A 44 -6.83 -7.60 -1.07
C GLU A 44 -5.58 -7.25 -1.90
N LEU A 45 -5.67 -6.23 -2.77
CA LEU A 45 -4.55 -5.73 -3.56
C LEU A 45 -3.42 -5.22 -2.66
N LEU A 46 -3.75 -4.45 -1.64
CA LEU A 46 -2.77 -4.00 -0.65
C LEU A 46 -2.09 -5.20 0.03
N ARG A 47 -2.85 -6.21 0.43
CA ARG A 47 -2.30 -7.44 1.02
C ARG A 47 -1.33 -8.17 0.07
N LYS A 48 -1.60 -8.17 -1.24
CA LYS A 48 -0.65 -8.72 -2.25
C LYS A 48 0.65 -7.91 -2.27
N CYS A 49 0.57 -6.58 -2.29
CA CYS A 49 1.74 -5.71 -2.22
C CYS A 49 2.58 -5.96 -0.96
N LEU A 50 1.93 -6.08 0.20
CA LEU A 50 2.63 -6.33 1.46
C LEU A 50 3.31 -7.71 1.50
N LYS A 51 2.69 -8.75 0.92
CA LYS A 51 3.30 -10.08 0.79
C LYS A 51 4.56 -10.04 -0.09
N GLU A 52 4.51 -9.32 -1.21
CA GLU A 52 5.68 -9.15 -2.08
C GLU A 52 6.81 -8.39 -1.37
N LEU A 53 6.48 -7.38 -0.57
CA LEU A 53 7.45 -6.70 0.29
C LEU A 53 8.09 -7.67 1.29
N GLN A 54 7.32 -8.47 2.02
CA GLN A 54 7.90 -9.44 2.98
C GLN A 54 8.86 -10.44 2.33
N LYS A 55 8.59 -10.81 1.08
CA LYS A 55 9.37 -11.83 0.36
C LYS A 55 10.62 -11.28 -0.29
N HIS A 56 10.54 -10.09 -0.90
CA HIS A 56 11.58 -9.56 -1.78
C HIS A 56 12.29 -8.32 -1.22
N PHE A 57 11.76 -7.70 -0.16
CA PHE A 57 12.38 -6.54 0.46
C PHE A 57 13.39 -6.98 1.53
N ILE A 58 14.59 -6.42 1.48
CA ILE A 58 15.68 -6.79 2.41
C ILE A 58 15.41 -6.33 3.85
N LEU A 59 14.59 -5.29 4.03
CA LEU A 59 14.24 -4.78 5.36
C LEU A 59 13.02 -5.51 5.89
N ASN A 60 13.09 -5.90 7.17
CA ASN A 60 11.97 -6.50 7.87
C ASN A 60 10.96 -5.42 8.29
N LEU A 61 9.76 -5.46 7.71
CA LEU A 61 8.65 -4.56 8.03
C LEU A 61 7.49 -5.36 8.63
N PRO A 62 7.41 -5.54 9.96
CA PRO A 62 6.54 -6.56 10.56
C PRO A 62 5.06 -6.18 10.59
N THR A 63 4.74 -4.89 10.64
CA THR A 63 3.36 -4.41 10.87
C THR A 63 3.05 -3.21 10.01
N PHE A 64 1.84 -3.18 9.45
CA PHE A 64 1.33 -2.08 8.64
C PHE A 64 -0.02 -1.62 9.17
N SER A 65 -0.14 -0.32 9.42
CA SER A 65 -1.41 0.33 9.79
C SER A 65 -2.14 0.79 8.55
N ILE A 66 -3.45 0.52 8.51
CA ILE A 66 -4.29 0.75 7.33
C ILE A 66 -5.46 1.62 7.73
N ARG A 67 -5.68 2.66 6.93
CA ARG A 67 -6.74 3.63 7.13
C ARG A 67 -7.47 3.89 5.83
N VAL A 68 -8.78 3.95 5.91
CA VAL A 68 -9.67 4.18 4.78
C VAL A 68 -10.40 5.49 5.01
N ILE A 69 -10.51 6.28 3.95
CA ILE A 69 -11.17 7.58 3.99
C ILE A 69 -12.33 7.53 3.01
N ASP A 70 -13.54 7.75 3.51
CA ASP A 70 -14.75 7.81 2.72
C ASP A 70 -15.61 9.04 3.09
N LYS A 71 -16.83 9.11 2.57
CA LYS A 71 -17.77 10.22 2.84
C LYS A 71 -18.17 10.34 4.32
N ASN A 72 -18.07 9.26 5.10
CA ASN A 72 -18.41 9.21 6.51
C ASN A 72 -17.20 9.53 7.41
N GLY A 73 -16.03 9.77 6.82
CA GLY A 73 -14.81 10.17 7.52
C GLY A 73 -13.70 9.14 7.43
N ILE A 74 -13.00 8.97 8.54
CA ILE A 74 -11.78 8.17 8.66
C ILE A 74 -12.10 6.87 9.40
N HIS A 75 -11.73 5.74 8.80
CA HIS A 75 -11.92 4.41 9.37
C HIS A 75 -10.57 3.71 9.52
N ASP A 76 -10.23 3.30 10.74
CA ASP A 76 -9.04 2.48 11.00
C ASP A 76 -9.39 1.01 10.81
N LEU A 77 -8.63 0.32 9.96
CA LEU A 77 -8.73 -1.12 9.76
C LEU A 77 -7.75 -1.86 10.66
N GLU A 78 -7.97 -3.16 10.83
CA GLU A 78 -7.04 -4.02 11.56
C GLU A 78 -5.63 -3.97 10.94
N ASN A 79 -4.63 -3.83 11.80
CA ASN A 79 -3.23 -3.81 11.39
C ASN A 79 -2.86 -5.14 10.72
N ILE A 80 -2.22 -5.09 9.56
CA ILE A 80 -1.68 -6.29 8.93
C ILE A 80 -0.30 -6.55 9.53
N SER A 81 -0.21 -7.59 10.36
CA SER A 81 1.04 -8.08 10.93
C SER A 81 1.52 -9.34 10.20
N PHE A 82 2.81 -9.41 9.93
CA PHE A 82 3.49 -10.63 9.49
C PHE A 82 4.30 -11.18 10.67
N SER A 83 3.95 -12.38 11.12
CA SER A 83 4.74 -13.08 12.13
C SER A 83 6.11 -13.41 11.55
N LYS A 84 7.19 -13.15 12.29
CA LYS A 84 8.48 -13.79 12.02
C LYS A 84 8.27 -15.30 12.05
N GLN A 85 8.30 -15.96 10.89
CA GLN A 85 8.69 -17.37 10.86
C GLN A 85 10.19 -17.40 11.11
N GLY A 86 10.56 -17.33 12.38
CA GLY A 86 11.93 -17.58 12.82
C GLY A 86 12.16 -19.09 12.83
N SER A 87 13.15 -19.53 12.06
CA SER A 87 14.01 -20.66 12.41
C SER A 87 15.03 -20.19 13.45
#